data_AF-A0A0A0I2H9-F1
#
_entry.id   AF-A0A0A0I2H9-F1
#
_cell.length_a   1.000
_cell.length_b   1.000
_cell.length_c   1.000
_cell.angle_alpha   90.00
_cell.angle_beta   90.00
_cell.angle_gamma   90.00
#
_symmetry.space_group_name_H-M   'P 1'
#
loop_
_entity.id
_entity.type
_entity.pdbx_description
1 polymer ?
#
loop_
_entity_poly.entity_id
_entity_poly.type
_entity_poly.pdbx_seq_one_letter_code
_entity_poly.pdbx_strand_id
1 'polypeptide(L)'
;MNIFSLVVVAIVGEAVWENLKMIWQKGKICVDRLGALVISIILALDTGIDILSLAGVPTRIPYVGIILTGIVISRGANFTHDIVSAINNVYQNSKNTSSLEDENKNKIDKSD
;
A
#
# COMPACT_ATOMS: atom_id res chain seq x y z
N MET A 1 -3.62 9.82 16.08
CA MET A 1 -3.36 9.24 14.75
C MET A 1 -1.85 9.07 14.63
N ASN A 2 -1.36 7.84 14.51
CA ASN A 2 0.09 7.58 14.47
C ASN A 2 0.64 7.88 13.08
N ILE A 3 1.94 8.22 12.98
CA ILE A 3 2.59 8.50 11.68
C ILE A 3 2.45 7.31 10.71
N PHE A 4 2.44 6.09 11.25
CA PHE A 4 2.17 4.86 10.50
C PHE A 4 0.81 4.88 9.81
N SER A 5 -0.25 5.25 10.54
CA SER A 5 -1.61 5.35 9.98
C SER A 5 -1.70 6.39 8.86
N LEU A 6 -0.99 7.52 8.99
CA LEU A 6 -0.91 8.53 7.93
C LEU A 6 -0.27 7.96 6.67
N VAL A 7 0.84 7.23 6.81
CA VAL A 7 1.55 6.60 5.69
C VAL A 7 0.67 5.55 5.01
N VAL A 8 -0.04 4.71 5.78
CA VAL A 8 -0.95 3.71 5.22
C VAL A 8 -2.06 4.37 4.42
N VAL A 9 -2.69 5.43 4.95
CA VAL A 9 -3.73 6.18 4.24
C VAL A 9 -3.20 6.78 2.95
N ALA A 10 -1.99 7.34 2.96
CA ALA A 10 -1.37 7.92 1.77
C ALA A 10 -1.12 6.86 0.68
N ILE A 11 -0.57 5.70 1.06
CA ILE A 11 -0.31 4.58 0.13
C ILE A 11 -1.62 4.04 -0.45
N VAL A 12 -2.64 3.86 0.39
CA VAL A 12 -3.97 3.41 -0.02
C VAL A 12 -4.60 4.40 -0.99
N GLY A 13 -4.53 5.71 -0.70
CA GLY A 13 -5.04 6.76 -1.58
C GLY A 13 -4.39 6.74 -2.97
N GLU A 14 -3.06 6.61 -3.02
CA GLU A 14 -2.31 6.49 -4.28
C GLU A 14 -2.71 5.23 -5.04
N ALA A 15 -2.80 4.10 -4.35
CA ALA A 15 -3.17 2.81 -4.96
C ALA A 15 -4.58 2.85 -5.57
N VAL A 16 -5.53 3.51 -4.91
CA VAL A 16 -6.90 3.73 -5.39
C VAL A 16 -6.91 4.63 -6.62
N TRP A 17 -6.18 5.74 -6.60
CA TRP A 17 -6.12 6.68 -7.71
C TRP A 17 -5.50 6.07 -8.97
N GLU A 18 -4.38 5.36 -8.81
CA GLU A 18 -3.75 4.61 -9.90
C GLU A 18 -4.68 3.52 -10.48
N ASN A 19 -5.43 2.83 -9.62
CA ASN A 19 -6.43 1.85 -10.07
C ASN A 19 -7.52 2.48 -10.93
N LEU A 20 -8.09 3.61 -10.49
CA LEU A 20 -9.11 4.31 -11.24
C LEU A 20 -8.60 4.77 -12.61
N LYS A 21 -7.39 5.32 -12.67
CA LYS A 21 -6.75 5.71 -13.94
C LYS A 21 -6.57 4.51 -14.88
N MET A 22 -6.22 3.34 -14.35
CA MET A 22 -6.04 2.14 -15.16
C MET A 22 -7.34 1.57 -15.73
N ILE A 23 -8.49 1.81 -15.09
CA ILE A 23 -9.81 1.42 -15.63
C ILE A 23 -10.16 2.25 -16.87
N TRP A 24 -9.72 3.51 -16.89
CA TRP A 24 -9.95 4.43 -18.00
C TRP A 24 -8.67 4.65 -18.80
N GLN A 25 -8.35 3.71 -19.70
CA GLN A 25 -7.21 3.85 -20.61
C GLN A 25 -7.64 4.33 -22.00
N LYS A 26 -7.09 5.47 -22.43
CA LYS A 26 -7.16 5.98 -23.82
C LYS A 26 -8.59 6.02 -24.40
N GLY A 27 -9.56 6.44 -23.61
CA GLY A 27 -10.97 6.56 -24.03
C GLY A 27 -11.73 5.24 -24.15
N LYS A 28 -11.15 4.11 -23.75
CA LYS A 28 -11.84 2.81 -23.65
C LYS A 28 -11.82 2.32 -22.20
N ILE A 29 -12.96 1.79 -21.75
CA ILE A 29 -13.05 1.14 -20.44
C ILE A 29 -12.54 -0.30 -20.61
N CYS A 30 -11.54 -0.68 -19.82
CA CYS A 30 -11.09 -2.07 -19.75
C CYS A 30 -12.09 -2.89 -18.92
N VAL A 31 -13.01 -3.58 -19.60
CA VAL A 31 -14.07 -4.37 -18.95
C VAL A 31 -13.50 -5.44 -18.01
N ASP A 32 -12.35 -6.03 -18.33
CA ASP A 32 -11.68 -7.02 -17.47
C ASP A 32 -11.25 -6.41 -16.12
N ARG A 33 -10.71 -5.19 -16.14
CA ARG A 33 -10.29 -4.48 -14.91
C ARG A 33 -11.50 -4.02 -14.11
N LEU A 34 -12.55 -3.57 -14.80
CA LEU A 34 -13.80 -3.19 -14.14
C LEU A 34 -14.49 -4.41 -13.52
N GLY A 35 -14.46 -5.56 -14.18
CA GLY A 35 -14.96 -6.83 -13.64
C GLY A 35 -14.20 -7.24 -12.38
N ALA A 36 -12.86 -7.22 -12.43
CA ALA A 36 -12.04 -7.47 -11.26
C ALA A 36 -12.35 -6.50 -10.11
N LEU A 37 -12.52 -5.21 -10.41
CA LEU A 37 -12.90 -4.20 -9.42
C LEU A 37 -14.22 -4.55 -8.71
N VAL A 38 -15.26 -4.85 -9.48
CA VAL A 38 -16.59 -5.14 -8.95
C VAL A 38 -16.56 -6.40 -8.09
N ILE A 39 -15.92 -7.48 -8.55
CA ILE A 39 -15.80 -8.73 -7.78
C ILE A 39 -15.04 -8.49 -6.47
N SER A 40 -13.99 -7.67 -6.50
CA SER A 40 -13.17 -7.36 -5.32
C SER A 40 -13.94 -6.53 -4.29
N ILE A 41 -14.77 -5.58 -4.73
CA ILE A 41 -15.64 -4.80 -3.84
C ILE A 41 -16.70 -5.70 -3.21
N ILE A 42 -17.30 -6.62 -3.99
CA ILE A 42 -18.25 -7.60 -3.45
C ILE A 42 -17.59 -8.48 -2.39
N LEU A 43 -16.38 -9.00 -2.66
CA LEU A 43 -15.62 -9.80 -1.68
C LEU A 43 -15.24 -9.00 -0.43
N ALA A 44 -14.86 -7.73 -0.57
CA ALA A 44 -14.55 -6.88 0.57
C ALA A 44 -15.80 -6.62 1.44
N LEU A 45 -16.97 -6.41 0.80
CA LEU A 45 -18.25 -6.27 1.49
C LEU A 45 -18.68 -7.57 2.19
N ASP A 46 -18.50 -8.71 1.53
CA ASP A 46 -18.84 -10.05 2.07
C ASP A 46 -17.96 -10.42 3.27
N THR A 47 -16.66 -10.15 3.18
CA THR A 47 -15.69 -10.43 4.25
C THR A 47 -15.67 -9.38 5.37
N GLY A 48 -16.22 -8.19 5.11
CA GLY A 48 -16.18 -7.06 6.05
C GLY A 48 -14.78 -6.52 6.33
N ILE A 49 -13.81 -6.77 5.45
CA ILE A 49 -12.43 -6.30 5.62
C ILE A 49 -12.36 -4.79 5.34
N ASP A 50 -11.79 -4.05 6.29
CA ASP A 50 -11.49 -2.62 6.17
C ASP A 50 -10.00 -2.34 6.51
N ILE A 51 -9.19 -2.10 5.48
CA ILE A 51 -7.76 -1.82 5.60
C ILE A 51 -7.48 -0.53 6.40
N LEU A 52 -8.39 0.45 6.37
CA LEU A 52 -8.26 1.70 7.13
C LEU A 52 -8.52 1.44 8.62
N SER A 53 -9.54 0.63 8.93
CA SER A 53 -9.79 0.18 10.30
C SER A 53 -8.63 -0.65 10.84
N LEU A 54 -8.06 -1.55 10.03
CA LEU A 54 -6.85 -2.31 10.39
C LEU A 54 -5.64 -1.39 10.65
N ALA A 55 -5.54 -0.27 9.94
CA ALA A 55 -4.49 0.73 10.13
C ALA A 55 -4.71 1.66 11.34
N GLY A 56 -5.77 1.43 12.12
CA GLY A 56 -6.13 2.26 13.27
C GLY A 56 -6.73 3.62 12.88
N VAL A 57 -7.26 3.73 11.65
CA VAL A 57 -8.00 4.91 11.17
C VAL A 57 -9.48 4.55 11.14
N PRO A 58 -10.22 4.77 12.24
CA PRO A 58 -11.65 4.51 12.26
C PRO A 58 -12.31 5.41 11.22
N THR A 59 -12.89 4.81 10.18
CA THR A 59 -13.64 5.52 9.16
C THR A 59 -14.96 6.01 9.75
N ARG A 60 -15.27 7.30 9.57
CA ARG A 60 -16.56 7.88 10.03
C ARG A 60 -17.76 7.27 9.31
N ILE A 61 -17.52 6.68 8.13
CA ILE A 61 -18.49 5.97 7.30
C ILE A 61 -17.94 4.56 7.07
N PRO A 62 -18.50 3.51 7.71
CA PRO A 62 -17.92 2.16 7.70
C PRO A 62 -17.84 1.55 6.30
N TYR A 63 -18.77 1.89 5.41
CA TYR A 63 -18.78 1.38 4.04
C TYR A 63 -17.65 1.95 3.16
N VAL A 64 -17.14 3.15 3.49
CA VAL A 64 -16.10 3.79 2.67
C VAL A 64 -14.78 3.02 2.79
N GLY A 65 -14.40 2.59 4.00
CA GLY A 65 -13.17 1.82 4.19
C GLY A 65 -13.22 0.45 3.53
N ILE A 66 -14.38 -0.21 3.57
CA ILE A 66 -14.58 -1.50 2.92
C ILE A 66 -14.51 -1.37 1.38
N ILE A 67 -15.15 -0.34 0.80
CA ILE A 67 -15.10 -0.10 -0.64
C ILE A 67 -13.67 0.23 -1.09
N LEU A 68 -12.95 1.11 -0.37
CA LEU A 68 -11.54 1.39 -0.67
C LEU A 68 -10.70 0.12 -0.62
N THR A 69 -10.95 -0.74 0.37
CA THR A 69 -10.25 -2.02 0.49
C THR A 69 -10.52 -2.91 -0.72
N GLY A 70 -11.77 -3.00 -1.19
CA GLY A 70 -12.12 -3.69 -2.43
C GLY A 70 -11.40 -3.13 -3.67
N ILE A 71 -11.27 -1.81 -3.77
CA ILE A 71 -10.54 -1.16 -4.88
C ILE A 71 -9.06 -1.55 -4.83
N VAL A 72 -8.44 -1.50 -3.65
CA VAL A 72 -7.04 -1.87 -3.44
C VAL A 72 -6.82 -3.35 -3.76
N ILE A 73 -7.69 -4.24 -3.27
CA ILE A 73 -7.64 -5.69 -3.51
C ILE A 73 -7.78 -6.01 -5.00
N SER A 74 -8.51 -5.20 -5.79
CA SER A 74 -8.70 -5.45 -7.23
C SER A 74 -7.41 -5.45 -8.06
N ARG A 75 -6.31 -4.87 -7.56
CA ARG A 75 -4.98 -5.03 -8.18
C ARG A 75 -4.40 -6.42 -7.99
N GLY A 76 -4.89 -7.18 -7.01
CA GLY A 76 -4.44 -8.52 -6.69
C GLY A 76 -2.92 -8.62 -6.58
N ALA A 77 -2.35 -9.53 -7.35
CA ALA A 77 -0.91 -9.82 -7.36
C ALA A 77 -0.03 -8.60 -7.68
N ASN A 78 -0.51 -7.63 -8.48
CA ASN A 78 0.26 -6.41 -8.75
C ASN A 78 0.43 -5.58 -7.48
N PHE A 79 -0.61 -5.47 -6.65
CA PHE A 79 -0.51 -4.72 -5.39
C PHE A 79 0.31 -5.47 -4.34
N THR A 80 0.14 -6.80 -4.24
CA THR A 80 0.99 -7.62 -3.35
C THR A 80 2.46 -7.49 -3.73
N HIS A 81 2.78 -7.52 -5.03
CA HIS A 81 4.14 -7.33 -5.51
C HIS A 81 4.68 -5.93 -5.18
N ASP A 82 3.87 -4.88 -5.39
CA ASP A 82 4.25 -3.49 -5.08
C ASP A 82 4.50 -3.30 -3.57
N ILE A 83 3.66 -3.89 -2.69
CA ILE A 83 3.87 -3.87 -1.23
C ILE A 83 5.14 -4.61 -0.84
N VAL A 84 5.33 -5.84 -1.31
CA VAL A 84 6.49 -6.66 -0.95
C VAL A 84 7.77 -5.97 -1.40
N SER A 85 7.76 -5.39 -2.59
CA SER A 85 8.89 -4.61 -3.11
C SER A 85 9.16 -3.35 -2.27
N ALA A 86 8.12 -2.61 -1.87
CA ALA A 86 8.26 -1.44 -1.01
C ALA A 86 8.84 -1.80 0.37
N ILE A 87 8.34 -2.86 0.99
CA ILE A 87 8.83 -3.36 2.28
C ILE A 87 10.29 -3.81 2.16
N ASN A 88 10.64 -4.57 1.12
CA ASN A 88 12.02 -4.98 0.88
C ASN A 88 12.94 -3.78 0.68
N ASN A 89 12.51 -2.75 -0.06
CA ASN A 89 13.31 -1.54 -0.23
C ASN A 89 13.55 -0.82 1.10
N VAL A 90 12.53 -0.66 1.94
CA VAL A 90 12.67 -0.05 3.26
C VAL A 90 13.61 -0.88 4.16
N TYR A 91 13.46 -2.20 4.16
CA TYR A 91 14.31 -3.11 4.93
C TYR A 91 15.78 -3.06 4.48
N GLN A 92 16.04 -3.13 3.16
CA GLN A 92 17.39 -3.06 2.61
C GLN A 92 18.05 -1.70 2.86
N ASN A 93 17.29 -0.62 2.78
CA ASN A 93 17.82 0.73 3.05
C ASN A 93 18.17 0.88 4.54
N SER A 94 17.33 0.38 5.44
CA SER A 94 17.64 0.35 6.88
C SER A 94 18.90 -0.47 7.20
N LYS A 95 19.12 -1.58 6.50
CA LYS A 95 20.33 -2.41 6.66
C LYS A 95 21.59 -1.70 6.14
N ASN A 96 21.51 -1.03 5.00
CA ASN A 96 22.64 -0.27 4.46
C ASN A 96 23.01 0.91 5.37
N THR A 97 22.04 1.63 5.96
CA THR A 97 22.32 2.72 6.90
C THR A 97 23.07 2.22 8.14
N SER A 98 22.67 1.08 8.71
CA SER A 98 23.35 0.48 9.86
C SER A 98 24.76 -0.02 9.52
N SER A 99 24.94 -0.57 8.31
CA SER A 99 26.25 -1.01 7.81
C SER A 99 27.23 0.17 7.64
N LEU A 100 26.72 1.33 7.19
CA LEU A 100 27.52 2.54 6.98
C LEU A 100 27.92 3.21 8.32
N GLU A 101 27.05 3.15 9.33
CA GLU A 101 27.36 3.64 10.68
C GLU A 101 28.46 2.79 11.36
N ASP A 102 28.42 1.47 11.17
CA ASP A 102 29.43 0.53 11.68
C ASP A 102 30.79 0.67 10.98
N GLU A 103 30.81 0.94 9.67
CA GLU A 103 32.06 1.25 8.94
C GLU A 103 32.65 2.59 9.35
N ASN A 104 31.83 3.63 9.55
CA ASN A 104 32.32 4.95 9.94
C ASN A 104 32.90 4.94 11.36
N LYS A 105 32.27 4.24 12.31
CA LYS A 105 32.81 4.04 13.66
C LYS A 105 34.16 3.32 13.65
N ASN A 106 34.29 2.24 12.89
CA ASN A 106 35.55 1.50 12.77
C ASN A 106 36.70 2.29 12.14
N LYS A 107 36.40 3.31 11.33
CA LYS A 107 37.40 4.23 10.77
C LYS A 107 37.89 5.24 11.79
N ILE A 108 37.00 5.74 12.64
CA ILE A 108 37.33 6.71 13.69
C ILE A 108 38.21 6.06 14.76
N ASP A 109 37.87 4.84 15.22
CA ASP A 109 38.66 4.11 16.24
C ASP A 109 40.05 3.64 15.77
N LYS A 110 40.35 3.68 14.47
CA LYS A 110 41.66 3.31 13.90
C LYS A 110 42.56 4.51 13.56
N SER A 111 42.06 5.73 13.79
CA SER A 111 42.75 6.98 13.42
C SER A 111 43.41 7.68 14.62
N ASP A 112 43.16 7.19 15.84
CA ASP A 112 43.82 7.58 17.10
C ASP A 112 44.89 6.54 17.51
#